data_AF-A0A9D7MXV0-F1
#
_entry.id   AF-A0A9D7MXV0-F1
#
_cell.length_a   1.000
_cell.length_b   1.000
_cell.length_c   1.000
_cell.angle_alpha   90.00
_cell.angle_beta   90.00
_cell.angle_gamma   90.00
#
_symmetry.space_group_name_H-M   'P 1'
#
loop_
_entity.id
_entity.type
_entity.pdbx_description
1 polymer ?
#
loop_
_entity_poly.entity_id
_entity_poly.type
_entity_poly.pdbx_seq_one_letter_code
_entity_poly.pdbx_strand_id
1 'polypeptide(L)'
;MNIRDTVRVELRNSTSPYALVDSAIGVLDSVSLSVQVLFSIAGNGNYYVVVKHRNSIETWSKNPQVFTVGASLIYNFTTAQAQAFGDNMRLKGTKWVIYSGDVNQDGAVDGTDVGLIDNDASNFVSGYVPTDLNGDGFVDGSDFTIGITMRLTL
;
A
#
# COMPACT_ATOMS: atom_id res chain seq x y z
N MET A 1 11.10 3.37 8.97
CA MET A 1 9.99 4.32 8.77
C MET A 1 9.93 5.20 10.02
N ASN A 2 10.40 6.44 9.90
CA ASN A 2 10.45 7.38 11.03
C ASN A 2 9.16 8.22 11.16
N ILE A 3 8.20 8.03 10.25
CA ILE A 3 6.89 8.68 10.22
C ILE A 3 5.77 7.65 10.44
N ARG A 4 4.71 8.08 11.14
CA ARG A 4 3.43 7.36 11.20
C ARG A 4 2.70 7.56 9.88
N ASP A 5 2.81 6.57 9.01
CA ASP A 5 2.20 6.64 7.69
C ASP A 5 0.73 6.23 7.70
N THR A 6 -0.01 6.66 6.68
CA THR A 6 -1.41 6.29 6.51
C THR A 6 -1.58 5.39 5.31
N VAL A 7 -2.47 4.40 5.44
CA VAL A 7 -2.89 3.53 4.35
C VAL A 7 -4.40 3.66 4.17
N ARG A 8 -4.83 3.66 2.91
CA ARG A 8 -6.24 3.54 2.56
C ARG A 8 -6.54 2.06 2.37
N VAL A 9 -7.55 1.58 3.09
CA VAL A 9 -8.10 0.25 2.89
C VAL A 9 -9.46 0.40 2.22
N GLU A 10 -9.68 -0.36 1.16
CA GLU A 10 -10.93 -0.38 0.42
C GLU A 10 -11.59 -1.76 0.49
N LEU A 11 -12.91 -1.78 0.51
CA LEU A 11 -13.72 -2.95 0.20
C LEU A 11 -14.25 -2.80 -1.22
N ARG A 12 -13.93 -3.77 -2.08
CA ARG A 12 -14.41 -3.83 -3.47
C ARG A 12 -15.28 -5.05 -3.70
N ASN A 13 -16.29 -4.92 -4.56
CA ASN A 13 -17.18 -6.02 -4.92
C ASN A 13 -16.40 -7.27 -5.35
N SER A 14 -16.92 -8.47 -5.08
CA SER A 14 -16.30 -9.74 -5.48
C SER A 14 -16.54 -10.13 -6.94
N THR A 15 -17.38 -9.38 -7.65
CA THR A 15 -17.73 -9.62 -9.05
C THR A 15 -17.43 -8.38 -9.89
N SER A 16 -17.05 -8.60 -11.15
CA SER A 16 -16.82 -7.54 -12.12
C SER A 16 -18.06 -6.63 -12.23
N PRO A 17 -17.91 -5.29 -12.22
CA PRO A 17 -16.68 -4.52 -12.42
C PRO A 17 -15.88 -4.21 -11.14
N TYR A 18 -16.04 -4.99 -10.07
CA TYR A 18 -15.30 -4.86 -8.80
C TYR A 18 -15.39 -3.44 -8.20
N ALA A 19 -16.58 -2.83 -8.30
CA ALA A 19 -16.81 -1.47 -7.85
C ALA A 19 -16.42 -1.27 -6.37
N LEU A 20 -15.92 -0.08 -6.06
CA LEU A 20 -15.67 0.38 -4.69
C LEU A 20 -16.98 0.40 -3.90
N VAL A 21 -16.99 -0.27 -2.76
CA VAL A 21 -18.14 -0.34 -1.84
C VAL A 21 -17.93 0.61 -0.67
N ASP A 22 -16.75 0.57 -0.06
CA ASP A 22 -16.40 1.42 1.07
C ASP A 22 -14.89 1.62 1.14
N SER A 23 -14.44 2.69 1.79
CA SER A 23 -13.02 2.95 2.02
C SER A 23 -12.81 3.64 3.36
N ALA A 24 -11.70 3.34 4.00
CA ALA A 24 -11.29 3.97 5.24
C ALA A 24 -9.78 4.18 5.26
N ILE A 25 -9.33 5.20 5.98
CA ILE A 25 -7.91 5.49 6.17
C ILE A 25 -7.53 5.11 7.60
N GLY A 26 -6.42 4.40 7.75
CA GLY A 26 -5.85 4.06 9.05
C GLY A 26 -4.37 4.40 9.10
N VAL A 27 -3.87 4.61 10.32
CA VAL A 27 -2.43 4.77 10.55
C VAL A 27 -1.80 3.39 10.65
N LEU A 28 -0.73 3.17 9.89
CA LEU A 28 0.03 1.93 9.96
C LEU A 28 0.96 1.95 11.19
N ASP A 29 0.90 0.90 11.98
CA ASP A 29 1.90 0.62 13.00
C ASP A 29 3.15 0.02 12.35
N SER A 30 4.26 0.76 12.37
CA SER A 30 5.53 0.37 11.76
C SER A 30 6.26 -0.77 12.47
N VAL A 31 5.83 -1.15 13.68
CA VAL A 31 6.39 -2.27 14.45
C VAL A 31 5.59 -3.54 14.19
N SER A 32 4.26 -3.47 14.31
CA SER A 32 3.39 -4.63 14.15
C SER A 32 2.97 -4.90 12.69
N LEU A 33 3.20 -3.93 11.78
CA LEU A 33 2.72 -3.93 10.40
C LEU A 33 1.21 -4.14 10.32
N SER A 34 0.48 -3.51 11.24
CA SER A 34 -0.97 -3.62 11.34
C SER A 34 -1.64 -2.26 11.20
N VAL A 35 -2.84 -2.28 10.63
CA VAL A 35 -3.72 -1.12 10.50
C VAL A 35 -5.12 -1.56 10.89
N GLN A 36 -5.80 -0.74 11.68
CA GLN A 36 -7.21 -0.91 11.99
C GLN A 36 -8.01 0.21 11.35
N VAL A 37 -9.11 -0.16 10.69
CA VAL A 37 -10.03 0.78 10.05
C VAL A 37 -11.47 0.41 10.36
N LEU A 38 -12.37 1.39 10.26
CA LEU A 38 -13.81 1.20 10.40
C LEU A 38 -14.50 1.57 9.10
N PHE A 39 -15.24 0.62 8.54
CA PHE A 39 -16.09 0.81 7.36
C PHE A 39 -17.49 1.19 7.83
N SER A 40 -18.02 2.31 7.34
CA SER A 40 -19.31 2.89 7.78
C SER A 40 -20.45 2.66 6.80
N ILE A 41 -20.15 2.20 5.58
CA ILE A 41 -21.09 2.06 4.47
C ILE A 41 -21.29 0.58 4.11
N ALA A 42 -20.23 -0.23 4.15
CA ALA A 42 -20.30 -1.63 3.71
C ALA A 42 -21.31 -2.46 4.52
N GLY A 43 -22.22 -3.15 3.82
CA GLY A 43 -23.10 -4.16 4.40
C GLY A 43 -22.46 -5.56 4.41
N ASN A 44 -23.16 -6.55 4.97
CA ASN A 44 -22.71 -7.94 4.94
C ASN A 44 -22.46 -8.41 3.50
N GLY A 45 -21.34 -9.09 3.26
CA GLY A 45 -21.01 -9.57 1.92
C GLY A 45 -19.59 -10.13 1.80
N ASN A 46 -19.22 -10.50 0.58
CA ASN A 46 -17.87 -10.93 0.24
C ASN A 46 -17.19 -9.85 -0.60
N TYR A 47 -16.09 -9.29 -0.09
CA TYR A 47 -15.37 -8.19 -0.73
C TYR A 47 -13.89 -8.48 -0.84
N TYR A 48 -13.27 -7.99 -1.91
CA TYR A 48 -11.81 -7.87 -1.90
C TYR A 48 -11.39 -6.79 -0.92
N VAL A 49 -10.34 -7.08 -0.15
CA VAL A 49 -9.66 -6.09 0.70
C VAL A 49 -8.52 -5.53 -0.12
N VAL A 50 -8.53 -4.23 -0.38
CA VAL A 50 -7.48 -3.55 -1.15
C VAL A 50 -6.73 -2.60 -0.25
N VAL A 51 -5.40 -2.65 -0.27
CA VAL A 51 -4.52 -1.73 0.42
C VAL A 51 -3.89 -0.80 -0.61
N LYS A 52 -4.05 0.50 -0.39
CA LYS A 52 -3.41 1.57 -1.16
C LYS A 52 -2.57 2.41 -0.22
N HIS A 53 -1.33 2.67 -0.63
CA HIS A 53 -0.40 3.54 0.06
C HIS A 53 0.16 4.56 -0.94
N ARG A 54 0.61 5.72 -0.46
CA ARG A 54 0.87 6.91 -1.31
C ARG A 54 1.92 6.70 -2.41
N ASN A 55 2.79 5.71 -2.25
CA ASN A 55 3.94 5.47 -3.13
C ASN A 55 4.17 3.99 -3.41
N SER A 56 3.13 3.18 -3.29
CA SER A 56 3.21 1.73 -3.44
C SER A 56 2.17 1.21 -4.40
N ILE A 57 2.47 0.06 -5.00
CA ILE A 57 1.56 -0.69 -5.85
C ILE A 57 0.32 -1.10 -5.03
N GLU A 58 -0.86 -0.78 -5.55
CA GLU A 58 -2.09 -1.23 -4.90
C GLU A 58 -2.16 -2.76 -4.83
N THR A 59 -2.51 -3.28 -3.67
CA THR A 59 -2.48 -4.72 -3.40
C THR A 59 -3.83 -5.21 -2.94
N TRP A 60 -4.36 -6.20 -3.63
CA TRP A 60 -5.66 -6.79 -3.38
C TRP A 60 -5.49 -8.14 -2.67
N SER A 61 -6.43 -8.48 -1.79
CA SER A 61 -6.51 -9.83 -1.24
C SER A 61 -6.65 -10.86 -2.36
N LYS A 62 -6.02 -12.03 -2.22
CA LYS A 62 -6.07 -13.09 -3.25
C LYS A 62 -7.50 -13.47 -3.62
N ASN A 63 -8.35 -13.58 -2.60
CA ASN A 63 -9.75 -13.93 -2.71
C ASN A 63 -10.61 -12.90 -1.95
N PRO A 64 -11.91 -12.79 -2.27
CA PRO A 64 -12.86 -12.04 -1.45
C PRO A 64 -12.93 -12.58 -0.02
N GLN A 65 -13.06 -11.68 0.94
CA GLN A 65 -13.20 -11.97 2.37
C GLN A 65 -14.63 -11.72 2.83
N VAL A 66 -15.11 -12.57 3.73
CA VAL A 66 -16.43 -12.41 4.36
C VAL A 66 -16.38 -11.21 5.29
N PHE A 67 -17.20 -10.22 5.02
CA PHE A 67 -17.41 -9.05 5.86
C PHE A 67 -18.80 -9.13 6.49
N THR A 68 -18.85 -8.97 7.82
CA THR A 68 -20.09 -8.96 8.59
C THR A 68 -20.11 -7.70 9.46
N VAL A 69 -21.15 -6.89 9.31
CA VAL A 69 -21.35 -5.67 10.09
C VAL A 69 -21.37 -6.00 11.58
N GLY A 70 -20.58 -5.26 12.36
CA GLY A 70 -20.43 -5.47 13.79
C GLY A 70 -19.43 -6.57 14.19
N ALA A 71 -18.79 -7.24 13.23
CA ALA A 71 -17.72 -8.21 13.48
C ALA A 71 -16.37 -7.71 12.96
N SER A 72 -15.29 -8.20 13.56
CA SER A 72 -13.92 -7.91 13.09
C SER A 72 -13.54 -8.83 11.93
N LEU A 73 -13.15 -8.24 10.80
CA LEU A 73 -12.45 -8.94 9.73
C LEU A 73 -10.94 -8.74 9.89
N ILE A 74 -10.17 -9.83 9.95
CA ILE A 74 -8.71 -9.80 10.00
C ILE A 74 -8.17 -10.42 8.72
N TYR A 75 -7.38 -9.65 7.98
CA TYR A 75 -6.68 -10.12 6.78
C TYR A 75 -5.19 -9.81 6.89
N ASN A 76 -4.33 -10.80 6.64
CA ASN A 76 -2.88 -10.68 6.86
C ASN A 76 -2.09 -11.01 5.59
N PHE A 77 -1.71 -9.96 4.86
CA PHE A 77 -0.87 -10.02 3.67
C PHE A 77 0.53 -10.61 3.93
N THR A 78 1.05 -10.51 5.16
CA THR A 78 2.46 -10.77 5.42
C THR A 78 2.84 -12.25 5.52
N THR A 79 1.87 -13.16 5.47
CA THR A 79 2.07 -14.59 5.76
C THR A 79 2.56 -15.41 4.56
N ALA A 80 2.14 -15.05 3.34
CA ALA A 80 2.53 -15.72 2.12
C ALA A 80 2.35 -14.79 0.92
N GLN A 81 3.14 -14.98 -0.14
CA GLN A 81 2.96 -14.28 -1.41
C GLN A 81 1.54 -14.44 -1.95
N ALA A 82 0.99 -15.65 -1.78
CA ALA A 82 -0.35 -16.04 -2.21
C ALA A 82 -1.49 -15.39 -1.42
N GLN A 83 -1.20 -14.49 -0.46
CA GLN A 83 -2.22 -13.61 0.12
C GLN A 83 -2.56 -12.44 -0.82
N ALA A 84 -1.71 -12.12 -1.79
CA ALA A 84 -2.02 -11.05 -2.72
C ALA A 84 -2.48 -11.57 -4.08
N PHE A 85 -3.42 -10.87 -4.69
CA PHE A 85 -3.85 -11.15 -6.05
C PHE A 85 -2.65 -11.08 -7.01
N GLY A 86 -2.52 -12.05 -7.91
CA GLY A 86 -1.37 -12.13 -8.83
C GLY A 86 -0.02 -12.38 -8.14
N ASP A 87 0.00 -12.72 -6.85
CA ASP A 87 1.22 -12.95 -6.07
C ASP A 87 2.17 -11.72 -6.09
N ASN A 88 1.59 -10.51 -6.15
CA ASN A 88 2.29 -9.23 -6.32
C ASN A 88 2.92 -8.69 -5.01
N MET A 89 3.63 -9.54 -4.28
CA MET A 89 4.40 -9.18 -3.09
C MET A 89 5.80 -9.79 -3.12
N ARG A 90 6.69 -9.27 -2.27
CA ARG A 90 8.08 -9.76 -2.12
C ARG A 90 8.36 -10.24 -0.70
N LEU A 91 9.27 -11.20 -0.52
CA LEU A 91 9.73 -11.58 0.81
C LEU A 91 10.84 -10.63 1.28
N LYS A 92 10.70 -10.05 2.48
CA LYS A 92 11.76 -9.33 3.20
C LYS A 92 11.89 -9.89 4.61
N GLY A 93 13.04 -10.46 4.92
CA GLY A 93 13.22 -11.20 6.16
C GLY A 93 12.24 -12.37 6.22
N THR A 94 11.30 -12.32 7.16
CA THR A 94 10.28 -13.36 7.38
C THR A 94 8.87 -12.92 6.97
N LYS A 95 8.72 -11.73 6.37
CA LYS A 95 7.42 -11.13 6.05
C LYS A 95 7.29 -10.85 4.57
N TRP A 96 6.10 -11.09 4.05
CA TRP A 96 5.70 -10.63 2.71
C TRP A 96 5.23 -9.19 2.76
N VAL A 97 5.57 -8.46 1.72
CA VAL A 97 5.50 -6.99 1.69
C VAL A 97 5.05 -6.47 0.34
N ILE A 98 4.51 -5.24 0.34
CA ILE A 98 4.03 -4.55 -0.86
C ILE A 98 5.21 -3.87 -1.56
N TYR A 99 5.16 -3.81 -2.89
CA TYR A 99 6.13 -3.07 -3.70
C TYR A 99 5.94 -1.56 -3.55
N SER A 100 7.00 -0.87 -3.18
CA SER A 100 7.09 0.60 -3.19
C SER A 100 7.71 1.08 -4.50
N GLY A 101 7.53 2.37 -4.78
CA GLY A 101 8.09 3.07 -5.93
C GLY A 101 7.07 3.51 -6.96
N ASP A 102 5.80 3.11 -6.84
CA ASP A 102 4.70 3.58 -7.71
C ASP A 102 4.19 4.93 -7.15
N VAL A 103 4.95 5.99 -7.43
CA VAL A 103 4.69 7.34 -6.90
C VAL A 103 3.65 8.08 -7.73
N ASN A 104 3.46 7.68 -8.99
CA ASN A 104 2.47 8.26 -9.89
C ASN A 104 1.10 7.54 -9.81
N GLN A 105 1.03 6.38 -9.15
CA GLN A 105 -0.16 5.54 -8.94
C GLN A 105 -0.75 5.00 -10.25
N ASP A 106 0.09 4.66 -11.23
CA ASP A 106 -0.32 4.07 -12.51
C ASP A 106 -0.35 2.53 -12.51
N GLY A 107 0.06 1.91 -11.41
CA GLY A 107 0.05 0.46 -11.23
C GLY A 107 1.33 -0.24 -11.71
N ALA A 108 2.35 0.52 -12.11
CA ALA A 108 3.69 0.02 -12.38
C ALA A 108 4.73 0.78 -11.55
N VAL A 109 5.92 0.20 -11.40
CA VAL A 109 7.10 0.92 -10.92
C VAL A 109 8.06 0.98 -12.08
N ASP A 110 8.21 2.15 -12.70
CA ASP A 110 8.98 2.31 -13.93
C ASP A 110 9.81 3.61 -14.00
N GLY A 111 10.35 3.91 -15.18
CA GLY A 111 11.21 5.08 -15.38
C GLY A 111 10.51 6.42 -15.16
N THR A 112 9.18 6.47 -15.25
CA THR A 112 8.41 7.67 -14.99
C THR A 112 8.36 7.99 -13.50
N ASP A 113 8.23 6.97 -12.63
CA ASP A 113 8.34 7.12 -11.18
C ASP A 113 9.72 7.61 -10.76
N VAL A 114 10.76 6.97 -11.29
CA VAL A 114 12.16 7.35 -11.00
C VAL A 114 12.43 8.78 -11.46
N GLY A 115 11.87 9.20 -12.60
CA GLY A 115 11.97 10.58 -13.07
C GLY A 115 11.32 11.60 -12.13
N LEU A 116 10.19 11.25 -11.50
CA LEU A 116 9.54 12.10 -10.50
C LEU A 116 10.39 12.22 -9.23
N ILE A 117 10.94 11.10 -8.75
CA ILE A 117 11.82 11.09 -7.56
C ILE A 117 13.09 11.92 -7.82
N ASP A 118 13.73 11.75 -8.98
CA ASP A 118 14.94 12.50 -9.36
C ASP A 118 14.68 14.01 -9.50
N ASN A 119 13.52 14.39 -10.05
CA ASN A 119 13.11 15.79 -10.17
C ASN A 119 12.92 16.43 -8.79
N ASP A 120 12.21 15.75 -7.90
CA ASP A 120 11.95 16.24 -6.54
C ASP A 120 13.23 16.29 -5.69
N ALA A 121 14.12 15.29 -5.85
CA ALA A 121 15.44 15.30 -5.22
C ALA A 121 16.29 16.49 -5.69
N SER A 122 16.30 16.75 -7.00
CA SER A 122 17.02 17.90 -7.58
C SER A 122 16.47 19.25 -7.12
N ASN A 123 15.19 19.30 -6.77
CA ASN A 123 14.50 20.47 -6.24
C ASN A 123 14.53 20.57 -4.70
N PHE A 124 15.18 19.63 -4.02
CA PHE A 124 15.22 19.55 -2.55
C PHE A 124 13.83 19.55 -1.90
N VAL A 125 12.88 18.85 -2.53
CA VAL A 125 11.52 18.70 -1.99
C VAL A 125 11.58 18.02 -0.63
N SER A 126 10.74 18.49 0.29
CA SER A 126 10.64 17.97 1.64
C SER A 126 9.18 17.94 2.12
N GLY A 127 8.94 17.18 3.18
CA GLY A 127 7.63 16.97 3.77
C GLY A 127 6.98 15.66 3.34
N TYR A 128 5.66 15.58 3.52
CA TYR A 128 4.88 14.38 3.24
C TYR A 128 4.50 14.33 1.75
N VAL A 129 5.41 13.82 0.92
CA VAL A 129 5.22 13.67 -0.53
C VAL A 129 5.34 12.21 -0.97
N PRO A 130 4.72 11.80 -2.11
CA PRO A 130 4.84 10.44 -2.62
C PRO A 130 6.29 10.02 -2.90
N THR A 131 7.11 10.95 -3.36
CA THR A 131 8.51 10.75 -3.74
C THR A 131 9.48 10.56 -2.56
N ASP A 132 9.06 10.90 -1.33
CA ASP A 132 9.73 10.51 -0.09
C ASP A 132 9.33 9.06 0.23
N LEU A 133 10.13 8.14 -0.30
CA LEU A 133 9.92 6.71 -0.18
C LEU A 133 10.33 6.21 1.20
N ASN A 134 11.42 6.72 1.78
CA ASN A 134 11.94 6.22 3.04
C ASN A 134 11.19 6.76 4.29
N GLY A 135 10.45 7.87 4.12
CA GLY A 135 9.66 8.56 5.14
C GLY A 135 10.51 9.32 6.15
N ASP A 136 11.61 9.94 5.73
CA ASP A 136 12.48 10.79 6.56
C ASP A 136 12.20 12.30 6.39
N GLY A 137 11.30 12.66 5.48
CA GLY A 137 10.85 14.02 5.23
C GLY A 137 11.67 14.77 4.20
N PHE A 138 12.64 14.13 3.52
CA PHE A 138 13.39 14.70 2.42
C PHE A 138 13.32 13.76 1.21
N VAL A 139 13.26 14.33 0.01
CA VAL A 139 13.47 13.55 -1.21
C VAL A 139 14.92 13.67 -1.60
N ASP A 140 15.67 12.56 -1.56
CA ASP A 140 17.09 12.56 -1.89
C ASP A 140 17.59 11.28 -2.59
N GLY A 141 18.91 11.12 -2.70
CA GLY A 141 19.51 9.97 -3.38
C GLY A 141 19.18 8.62 -2.73
N SER A 142 18.75 8.61 -1.47
CA SER A 142 18.28 7.41 -0.79
C SER A 142 16.91 6.95 -1.32
N ASP A 143 15.99 7.87 -1.61
CA ASP A 143 14.70 7.56 -2.26
C ASP A 143 14.89 7.11 -3.69
N PHE A 144 15.79 7.77 -4.43
CA PHE A 144 16.16 7.34 -5.77
C PHE A 144 16.65 5.88 -5.79
N THR A 145 17.50 5.52 -4.81
CA THR A 145 17.99 4.15 -4.66
C THR A 145 16.83 3.17 -4.40
N ILE A 146 15.83 3.56 -3.61
CA ILE A 146 14.64 2.73 -3.35
C ILE A 146 13.84 2.54 -4.64
N GLY A 147 13.57 3.62 -5.39
CA GLY A 147 12.81 3.59 -6.64
C GLY A 147 13.45 2.70 -7.72
N ILE A 148 14.76 2.80 -7.94
CA ILE A 148 15.45 1.99 -8.98
C ILE A 148 15.64 0.53 -8.58
N THR A 149 15.73 0.23 -7.28
CA THR A 149 15.98 -1.15 -6.80
C THR A 149 14.70 -1.91 -6.46
N MET A 150 13.54 -1.27 -6.61
CA MET A 150 12.25 -1.75 -6.09
C MET A 150 12.41 -2.25 -4.65
N ARG A 151 13.21 -1.51 -3.85
CA ARG A 151 13.42 -1.83 -2.45
C ARG A 151 12.25 -1.26 -1.66
N LEU A 152 11.89 -1.98 -0.60
CA LEU A 152 10.63 -1.81 0.07
C LEU A 152 10.44 -0.49 0.81
N THR A 153 9.19 -0.04 0.80
CA THR A 153 8.51 0.41 2.02
C THR A 153 7.20 -0.35 2.21
N LEU A 154 7.19 -1.13 3.29
CA LEU A 154 6.10 -1.67 4.12
C LEU A 154 6.59 -2.99 4.72
#